data_AF-A0A1I0WZH5-F1
#
_entry.id   AF-A0A1I0WZH5-F1
#
_cell.length_a   1.000
_cell.length_b   1.000
_cell.length_c   1.000
_cell.angle_alpha   90.00
_cell.angle_beta   90.00
_cell.angle_gamma   90.00
#
_symmetry.space_group_name_H-M   'P 1'
#
loop_
_entity.id
_entity.type
_entity.pdbx_description
1 polymer ?
#
loop_
_entity_poly.entity_id
_entity_poly.type
_entity_poly.pdbx_seq_one_letter_code
_entity_poly.pdbx_strand_id
1 'polypeptide(L)'
;MKIIHGKRVNSASSHVPNEWTSIDWKRVQKNVRVMQIRLMKATQVGDWRRVKALQRGLTHSFSARALAVKRVTENQGKNTAGVDRKLWNSPQQKYDAIATLKKQRYKPLPLRRVYIPKPNGKMRPLGIPTMKDRAMQALHLLALDPVLETLSDPNSYGFRKNRSTADAMSQIFILTSRKGSARWVLDADIEGFFDNINHDWMLDNIGMDKSILRKWLKSGVVDRKQLLATTAGTPQGGIITPPTTEQTAV
;
A
#
# COMPACT_ATOMS: atom_id res chain seq x y z
N MET A 1 -44.75 -4.90 47.39
CA MET A 1 -43.90 -5.61 46.42
C MET A 1 -43.05 -4.58 45.67
N LYS A 2 -41.75 -4.47 45.98
CA LYS A 2 -40.81 -3.61 45.26
C LYS A 2 -40.09 -4.45 44.20
N ILE A 3 -40.33 -4.18 42.93
CA ILE A 3 -39.65 -4.86 41.81
C ILE A 3 -38.26 -4.24 41.65
N ILE A 4 -37.25 -5.02 42.05
CA ILE A 4 -35.84 -4.70 41.92
C ILE A 4 -35.48 -4.84 40.44
N HIS A 5 -35.22 -3.73 39.76
CA HIS A 5 -34.75 -3.75 38.38
C HIS A 5 -33.27 -4.18 38.37
N GLY A 6 -33.03 -5.43 37.97
CA GLY A 6 -31.69 -6.00 37.84
C GLY A 6 -30.84 -5.20 36.86
N LYS A 7 -29.63 -4.83 37.31
CA LYS A 7 -28.56 -4.31 36.44
C LYS A 7 -28.27 -5.35 35.36
N ARG A 8 -28.60 -5.04 34.10
CA ARG A 8 -28.04 -5.74 32.95
C ARG A 8 -26.54 -5.49 32.93
N VAL A 9 -25.77 -6.54 33.20
CA VAL A 9 -24.34 -6.58 32.95
C VAL A 9 -24.16 -6.51 31.44
N ASN A 10 -23.74 -5.36 30.93
CA ASN A 10 -23.37 -5.22 29.52
C ASN A 10 -22.14 -6.09 29.25
N SER A 11 -22.34 -7.11 28.43
CA SER A 11 -21.31 -7.93 27.80
C SER A 11 -20.20 -7.05 27.19
N ALA A 12 -18.94 -7.45 27.38
CA ALA A 12 -17.73 -6.75 26.96
C ALA A 12 -17.86 -6.00 25.62
N SER A 13 -18.10 -4.69 25.68
CA SER A 13 -18.03 -3.83 24.50
C SER A 13 -16.60 -3.89 23.99
N SER A 14 -16.41 -4.34 22.76
CA SER A 14 -15.19 -4.09 22.00
C SER A 14 -14.96 -2.57 22.01
N HIS A 15 -14.05 -2.07 22.85
CA HIS A 15 -13.71 -0.65 22.94
C HIS A 15 -13.02 -0.22 21.62
N VAL A 16 -13.81 -0.01 20.58
CA VAL A 16 -13.40 0.78 19.43
C VAL A 16 -13.41 2.23 19.92
N PRO A 17 -12.26 2.94 19.91
CA PRO A 17 -12.20 4.34 20.32
C PRO A 17 -13.19 5.15 19.50
N ASN A 18 -13.83 6.17 20.07
CA ASN A 18 -14.81 7.01 19.36
C ASN A 18 -14.18 8.23 18.67
N GLU A 19 -12.91 8.51 18.94
CA GLU A 19 -12.20 9.69 18.41
C GLU A 19 -10.80 9.31 17.92
N TRP A 20 -10.25 10.12 17.00
CA TRP A 20 -8.90 9.89 16.45
C TRP A 20 -7.79 9.94 17.52
N THR A 21 -7.92 10.85 18.48
CA THR A 21 -6.96 11.10 19.57
C THR A 21 -6.98 9.99 20.63
N SER A 22 -8.12 9.31 20.81
CA SER A 22 -8.26 8.21 21.77
C SER A 22 -7.79 6.85 21.22
N ILE A 23 -7.30 6.79 19.98
CA ILE A 23 -6.77 5.56 19.40
C ILE A 23 -5.44 5.17 20.07
N ASP A 24 -5.44 4.02 20.75
CA ASP A 24 -4.20 3.37 21.20
C ASP A 24 -3.41 2.84 19.98
N TRP A 25 -2.49 3.67 19.50
CA TRP A 25 -1.65 3.34 18.35
C TRP A 25 -0.71 2.16 18.61
N LYS A 26 -0.26 1.95 19.85
CA LYS A 26 0.61 0.81 20.19
C LYS A 26 -0.18 -0.50 20.03
N ARG A 27 -1.41 -0.55 20.53
CA ARG A 27 -2.30 -1.71 20.34
C ARG A 27 -2.67 -1.92 18.88
N VAL A 28 -3.00 -0.87 18.14
CA VAL A 28 -3.31 -0.94 16.70
C VAL A 28 -2.13 -1.54 15.92
N GLN A 29 -0.92 -1.04 16.14
CA GLN A 29 0.29 -1.55 15.49
C GLN A 29 0.58 -3.00 15.88
N LYS A 30 0.44 -3.36 17.16
CA LYS A 30 0.62 -4.73 17.64
C LYS A 30 -0.34 -5.70 16.95
N ASN A 31 -1.63 -5.34 16.85
CA ASN A 31 -2.64 -6.17 16.20
C ASN A 31 -2.30 -6.42 14.72
N VAL A 32 -1.94 -5.37 13.97
CA VAL A 32 -1.55 -5.48 12.56
C VAL A 32 -0.29 -6.35 12.43
N ARG A 33 0.72 -6.13 13.26
CA ARG A 33 1.97 -6.90 13.24
C ARG A 33 1.73 -8.40 13.47
N VAL A 34 0.87 -8.76 14.41
CA VAL A 34 0.52 -10.18 14.66
C VAL A 34 -0.08 -10.84 13.42
N MET A 35 -0.97 -10.14 12.72
CA MET A 35 -1.56 -10.65 11.47
C MET A 35 -0.53 -10.73 10.34
N GLN A 36 0.38 -9.75 10.24
CA GLN A 36 1.47 -9.75 9.26
C GLN A 36 2.45 -10.91 9.48
N ILE A 37 2.78 -11.24 10.73
CA ILE A 37 3.59 -12.43 11.07
C ILE A 37 2.89 -13.72 10.65
N ARG A 38 1.56 -13.81 10.86
CA ARG A 38 0.78 -14.97 10.42
C ARG A 38 0.74 -15.08 8.89
N LEU A 39 0.64 -13.95 8.19
CA LEU A 39 0.72 -13.90 6.72
C LEU A 39 2.06 -14.44 6.23
N MET A 40 3.17 -13.90 6.74
CA MET A 40 4.53 -14.36 6.43
C MET A 40 4.67 -15.87 6.63
N LYS A 41 4.28 -16.41 7.80
CA LYS A 41 4.35 -17.85 8.09
C LYS A 41 3.51 -18.68 7.11
N ALA A 42 2.31 -18.23 6.76
CA ALA A 42 1.47 -18.92 5.78
C ALA A 42 2.07 -18.88 4.37
N THR A 43 2.70 -17.76 3.98
CA THR A 43 3.41 -17.64 2.70
C THR A 43 4.62 -18.57 2.63
N GLN A 44 5.42 -18.67 3.71
CA GLN A 44 6.60 -19.54 3.77
C GLN A 44 6.28 -21.02 3.53
N VAL A 45 5.10 -21.48 3.99
CA VAL A 45 4.65 -22.87 3.80
C VAL A 45 3.77 -23.05 2.56
N GLY A 46 3.56 -22.02 1.75
CA GLY A 46 2.75 -22.08 0.52
C GLY A 46 1.23 -22.23 0.74
N ASP A 47 0.70 -21.94 1.93
CA ASP A 47 -0.73 -22.04 2.23
C ASP A 47 -1.49 -20.80 1.70
N TRP A 48 -1.69 -20.75 0.38
CA TRP A 48 -2.34 -19.64 -0.30
C TRP A 48 -3.81 -19.44 0.08
N ARG A 49 -4.50 -20.49 0.54
CA ARG A 49 -5.88 -20.38 1.04
C ARG A 49 -5.90 -19.58 2.34
N ARG A 50 -4.99 -19.89 3.26
CA ARG A 50 -4.82 -19.15 4.52
C ARG A 50 -4.29 -17.74 4.30
N VAL A 51 -3.35 -17.53 3.37
CA VAL A 51 -2.89 -16.17 3.00
C VAL A 51 -4.08 -15.31 2.58
N LYS A 52 -4.92 -15.77 1.64
CA LYS A 52 -6.12 -15.03 1.19
C LYS A 52 -7.09 -14.74 2.34
N ALA A 53 -7.31 -15.70 3.24
CA ALA A 53 -8.17 -15.52 4.41
C ALA A 53 -7.61 -14.46 5.38
N LEU A 54 -6.31 -14.49 5.66
CA LEU A 54 -5.63 -13.53 6.53
C LEU A 54 -5.59 -12.13 5.91
N GLN A 55 -5.35 -11.99 4.61
CA GLN A 55 -5.42 -10.71 3.91
C GLN A 55 -6.82 -10.10 3.99
N ARG A 56 -7.87 -10.92 3.79
CA ARG A 56 -9.26 -10.49 3.98
C ARG A 56 -9.52 -10.08 5.44
N GLY A 57 -9.10 -10.88 6.41
CA GLY A 57 -9.23 -10.53 7.82
C GLY A 57 -8.55 -9.21 8.17
N LEU A 58 -7.33 -9.00 7.68
CA LEU A 58 -6.54 -7.80 7.97
C LEU A 58 -7.19 -6.55 7.37
N THR A 59 -7.56 -6.60 6.09
CA THR A 59 -8.18 -5.48 5.37
C THR A 59 -9.54 -5.07 5.95
N HIS A 60 -10.27 -6.00 6.58
CA HIS A 60 -11.53 -5.70 7.26
C HIS A 60 -11.36 -5.20 8.72
N SER A 61 -10.19 -5.41 9.33
CA SER A 61 -9.92 -5.04 10.72
C SER A 61 -9.95 -3.52 10.94
N PHE A 62 -10.39 -3.09 12.12
CA PHE A 62 -10.31 -1.68 12.53
C PHE A 62 -8.86 -1.21 12.57
N SER A 63 -7.96 -1.99 13.18
CA SER A 63 -6.56 -1.63 13.35
C SER A 63 -5.85 -1.36 12.01
N ALA A 64 -6.06 -2.20 10.98
CA ALA A 64 -5.44 -1.96 9.68
C ALA A 64 -6.01 -0.71 8.98
N ARG A 65 -7.33 -0.51 9.04
CA ARG A 65 -7.98 0.68 8.45
C ARG A 65 -7.51 1.97 9.13
N ALA A 66 -7.44 1.98 10.45
CA ALA A 66 -6.91 3.10 11.23
C ALA A 66 -5.44 3.40 10.86
N LEU A 67 -4.60 2.38 10.78
CA LEU A 67 -3.19 2.54 10.42
C LEU A 67 -3.01 3.03 8.98
N ALA A 68 -3.85 2.58 8.06
CA ALA A 68 -3.87 3.04 6.67
C ALA A 68 -4.24 4.52 6.56
N VAL A 69 -5.27 4.98 7.28
CA VAL A 69 -5.60 6.41 7.37
C VAL A 69 -4.44 7.20 7.97
N LYS A 70 -3.86 6.71 9.08
CA LYS A 70 -2.74 7.39 9.75
C LYS A 70 -1.60 7.64 8.79
N ARG A 71 -1.18 6.60 8.06
CA ARG A 71 -0.12 6.67 7.05
C ARG A 71 -0.35 7.75 6.00
N VAL A 72 -1.59 7.94 5.52
CA VAL A 72 -1.86 8.94 4.48
C VAL A 72 -2.07 10.35 5.01
N THR A 73 -2.40 10.48 6.29
CA THR A 73 -2.62 11.79 6.95
C THR A 73 -1.37 12.37 7.60
N GLU A 74 -0.33 11.56 7.80
CA GLU A 74 0.93 11.96 8.44
C GLU A 74 2.11 12.03 7.47
N ASN A 75 1.93 11.60 6.22
CA ASN A 75 2.98 11.68 5.20
C ASN A 75 3.13 13.11 4.64
N GLN A 76 4.24 13.35 3.90
CA GLN A 76 4.48 14.64 3.23
C GLN A 76 3.39 15.01 2.22
N GLY A 77 2.75 14.00 1.62
CA GLY A 77 1.64 14.18 0.67
C GLY A 77 0.28 14.50 1.30
N LYS A 78 0.18 14.67 2.63
CA LYS A 78 -1.10 14.87 3.33
C LYS A 78 -1.89 16.09 2.85
N ASN A 79 -1.20 17.12 2.38
CA ASN A 79 -1.79 18.38 1.91
C ASN A 79 -2.07 18.38 0.40
N THR A 80 -1.81 17.28 -0.31
CA THR A 80 -1.97 17.22 -1.76
C THR A 80 -3.26 16.50 -2.11
N ALA A 81 -4.26 17.21 -2.60
CA ALA A 81 -5.56 16.61 -2.91
C ALA A 81 -5.55 15.88 -4.27
N GLY A 82 -6.42 14.88 -4.43
CA GLY A 82 -6.66 14.20 -5.70
C GLY A 82 -7.58 15.01 -6.62
N VAL A 83 -8.24 14.33 -7.57
CA VAL A 83 -9.19 14.97 -8.49
C VAL A 83 -10.43 15.55 -7.77
N ASP A 84 -10.80 14.94 -6.63
CA ASP A 84 -11.94 15.34 -5.79
C ASP A 84 -11.67 16.59 -4.93
N ARG A 85 -10.42 17.06 -4.89
CA ARG A 85 -9.98 18.21 -4.08
C ARG A 85 -10.26 18.07 -2.57
N LYS A 86 -10.45 16.85 -2.07
CA LYS A 86 -10.73 16.59 -0.64
C LYS A 86 -9.46 16.21 0.12
N LEU A 87 -9.35 16.72 1.35
CA LEU A 87 -8.30 16.42 2.32
C LEU A 87 -8.92 15.94 3.66
N TRP A 88 -8.11 15.32 4.52
CA TRP A 88 -8.52 14.89 5.86
C TRP A 88 -7.67 15.60 6.92
N ASN A 89 -8.02 16.85 7.19
CA ASN A 89 -7.21 17.75 8.01
C ASN A 89 -7.64 17.72 9.48
N SER A 90 -8.92 17.49 9.77
CA SER A 90 -9.41 17.42 11.15
C SER A 90 -9.36 16.01 11.73
N PRO A 91 -9.17 15.84 13.05
CA PRO A 91 -9.25 14.55 13.73
C PRO A 91 -10.55 13.79 13.40
N GLN A 92 -11.69 14.49 13.35
CA GLN A 92 -12.98 13.88 13.00
C GLN A 92 -12.98 13.31 11.57
N GLN A 93 -12.51 14.08 10.57
CA GLN A 93 -12.42 13.60 9.19
C GLN A 93 -11.53 12.36 9.07
N LYS A 94 -10.43 12.31 9.81
CA LYS A 94 -9.53 11.14 9.84
C LYS A 94 -10.24 9.94 10.45
N TYR A 95 -10.92 10.13 11.56
CA TYR A 95 -11.67 9.06 12.22
C TYR A 95 -12.79 8.51 11.32
N ASP A 96 -13.61 9.40 10.75
CA ASP A 96 -14.71 9.03 9.84
C ASP A 96 -14.19 8.27 8.61
N ALA A 97 -13.02 8.67 8.09
CA ALA A 97 -12.39 8.00 6.96
C ALA A 97 -12.14 6.51 7.20
N ILE A 98 -11.86 6.08 8.44
CA ILE A 98 -11.63 4.66 8.81
C ILE A 98 -12.86 3.81 8.45
N ALA A 99 -14.07 4.34 8.68
CA ALA A 99 -15.32 3.65 8.37
C ALA A 99 -15.58 3.56 6.86
N THR A 100 -15.00 4.46 6.06
CA THR A 100 -15.18 4.52 4.60
C THR A 100 -14.30 3.52 3.84
N LEU A 101 -13.25 2.97 4.47
CA LEU A 101 -12.33 1.99 3.87
C LEU A 101 -12.95 0.59 3.82
N LYS A 102 -14.05 0.46 3.08
CA LYS A 102 -14.76 -0.81 2.88
C LYS A 102 -14.61 -1.24 1.42
N LYS A 103 -14.39 -2.54 1.20
CA LYS A 103 -14.35 -3.11 -0.15
C LYS A 103 -15.71 -2.97 -0.86
N GLN A 104 -16.81 -3.16 -0.14
CA GLN A 104 -18.16 -3.03 -0.72
C GLN A 104 -18.37 -1.62 -1.26
N ARG A 105 -18.84 -1.52 -2.50
CA ARG A 105 -19.11 -0.25 -3.20
C ARG A 105 -17.89 0.65 -3.40
N TYR A 106 -16.67 0.17 -3.17
CA TYR A 106 -15.47 0.93 -3.50
C TYR A 106 -15.30 1.05 -5.02
N LYS A 107 -15.25 2.30 -5.49
CA LYS A 107 -14.90 2.70 -6.86
C LYS A 107 -13.80 3.75 -6.75
N PRO A 108 -12.58 3.49 -7.25
CA PRO A 108 -11.53 4.49 -7.25
C PRO A 108 -11.89 5.64 -8.18
N LEU A 109 -11.40 6.83 -7.86
CA LEU A 109 -11.49 7.96 -8.76
C LEU A 109 -10.24 8.03 -9.65
N PRO A 110 -10.33 8.65 -10.83
CA PRO A 110 -9.16 8.85 -11.67
C PRO A 110 -8.09 9.68 -10.96
N LEU A 111 -6.82 9.40 -11.26
CA LEU A 111 -5.71 10.11 -10.65
C LEU A 111 -5.62 11.53 -11.22
N ARG A 112 -5.16 12.50 -10.42
CA ARG A 112 -4.91 13.86 -10.89
C ARG A 112 -3.48 13.97 -11.43
N ARG A 113 -3.31 14.34 -12.71
CA ARG A 113 -1.98 14.53 -13.31
C ARG A 113 -1.30 15.79 -12.74
N VAL A 114 -0.03 15.65 -12.38
CA VAL A 114 0.89 16.72 -12.00
C VAL A 114 2.24 16.46 -12.68
N TYR A 115 2.93 17.52 -13.08
CA TYR A 115 4.24 17.41 -13.71
C TYR A 115 5.32 17.89 -12.74
N ILE A 116 6.36 17.06 -12.55
CA ILE A 116 7.54 17.39 -11.74
C ILE A 116 8.72 17.60 -12.69
N PRO A 117 9.45 18.72 -12.59
CA PRO A 117 10.63 18.94 -13.42
C PRO A 117 11.74 17.94 -13.07
N LYS A 118 12.39 17.37 -14.08
CA LYS A 118 13.63 16.61 -13.92
C LYS A 118 14.83 17.55 -14.10
N PRO A 119 16.02 17.22 -13.56
CA PRO A 119 17.25 17.98 -13.79
C PRO A 119 17.61 18.15 -15.27
N ASN A 120 17.20 17.21 -16.12
CA ASN A 120 17.46 17.24 -17.56
C ASN A 120 16.43 18.06 -18.39
N GLY A 121 15.60 18.89 -17.73
CA GLY A 121 14.59 19.74 -18.38
C GLY A 121 13.32 19.03 -18.83
N LYS A 122 13.28 17.68 -18.83
CA LYS A 122 12.05 16.92 -19.13
C LYS A 122 11.10 16.93 -17.93
N MET A 123 9.80 16.79 -18.18
CA MET A 123 8.80 16.68 -17.11
C MET A 123 8.49 15.21 -16.79
N ARG A 124 8.42 14.86 -15.51
CA ARG A 124 7.92 13.55 -15.03
C ARG A 124 6.42 13.66 -14.72
N PRO A 125 5.54 12.91 -15.42
CA PRO A 125 4.12 12.91 -15.11
C PRO A 125 3.82 12.04 -13.87
N LEU A 126 3.30 12.65 -12.81
CA LEU A 126 2.81 11.98 -11.59
C LEU A 126 1.28 11.94 -11.58
N GLY A 127 0.70 10.81 -11.20
CA GLY A 127 -0.71 10.65 -10.91
C GLY A 127 -0.95 10.68 -9.41
N ILE A 128 -1.73 11.65 -8.93
CA ILE A 128 -2.04 11.81 -7.51
C ILE A 128 -3.43 11.22 -7.23
N PRO A 129 -3.54 10.11 -6.47
CA PRO A 129 -4.83 9.56 -6.10
C PRO A 129 -5.52 10.41 -5.01
N THR A 130 -6.83 10.20 -4.86
CA THR A 130 -7.60 10.82 -3.76
C THR A 130 -7.12 10.33 -2.39
N MET A 131 -7.50 11.02 -1.32
CA MET A 131 -7.18 10.57 0.05
C MET A 131 -7.72 9.16 0.32
N LYS A 132 -8.95 8.90 -0.13
CA LYS A 132 -9.59 7.58 0.01
C LYS A 132 -8.84 6.51 -0.77
N ASP A 133 -8.43 6.79 -1.99
CA ASP A 133 -7.71 5.83 -2.83
C ASP A 133 -6.32 5.54 -2.26
N ARG A 134 -5.59 6.56 -1.79
CA ARG A 134 -4.32 6.37 -1.09
C ARG A 134 -4.48 5.53 0.17
N ALA A 135 -5.54 5.77 0.95
CA ALA A 135 -5.80 4.99 2.16
C ALA A 135 -6.17 3.53 1.83
N MET A 136 -6.95 3.30 0.77
CA MET A 136 -7.26 1.95 0.29
C MET A 136 -6.00 1.23 -0.22
N GLN A 137 -5.11 1.93 -0.93
CA GLN A 137 -3.82 1.39 -1.34
C GLN A 137 -2.93 1.06 -0.14
N ALA A 138 -2.82 1.96 0.84
CA ALA A 138 -2.09 1.73 2.08
C ALA A 138 -2.64 0.54 2.88
N LEU A 139 -3.97 0.36 2.91
CA LEU A 139 -4.63 -0.75 3.58
C LEU A 139 -4.28 -2.11 2.95
N HIS A 140 -4.35 -2.21 1.62
CA HIS A 140 -4.00 -3.46 0.94
C HIS A 140 -2.49 -3.69 0.98
N LEU A 141 -1.68 -2.63 0.98
CA LEU A 141 -0.23 -2.75 1.12
C LEU A 141 0.15 -3.37 2.47
N LEU A 142 -0.55 -3.04 3.56
CA LEU A 142 -0.33 -3.72 4.86
C LEU A 142 -0.54 -5.25 4.78
N ALA A 143 -1.44 -5.70 3.90
CA ALA A 143 -1.73 -7.12 3.69
C ALA A 143 -0.83 -7.80 2.65
N LEU A 144 -0.28 -7.00 1.72
CA LEU A 144 0.58 -7.48 0.64
C LEU A 144 2.06 -7.51 1.07
N ASP A 145 2.54 -6.51 1.83
CA ASP A 145 3.93 -6.38 2.29
C ASP A 145 4.53 -7.68 2.86
N PRO A 146 3.86 -8.44 3.76
CA PRO A 146 4.46 -9.66 4.31
C PRO A 146 4.61 -10.77 3.28
N VAL A 147 3.75 -10.78 2.25
CA VAL A 147 3.83 -11.73 1.15
C VAL A 147 4.98 -11.35 0.24
N LEU A 148 5.08 -10.06 -0.14
CA LEU A 148 6.17 -9.52 -0.95
C LEU A 148 7.52 -9.82 -0.31
N GLU A 149 7.70 -9.42 0.95
CA GLU A 149 8.98 -9.57 1.65
C GLU A 149 9.42 -11.03 1.80
N THR A 150 8.47 -11.97 1.82
CA THR A 150 8.77 -13.41 1.89
C THR A 150 9.22 -13.98 0.55
N LEU A 151 8.75 -13.41 -0.56
CA LEU A 151 9.00 -13.90 -1.92
C LEU A 151 10.12 -13.14 -2.64
N SER A 152 10.44 -11.92 -2.20
CA SER A 152 11.45 -11.06 -2.82
C SER A 152 12.86 -11.65 -2.76
N ASP A 153 13.64 -11.41 -3.82
CA ASP A 153 15.04 -11.81 -3.91
C ASP A 153 15.88 -11.17 -2.77
N PRO A 154 16.80 -11.90 -2.13
CA PRO A 154 17.68 -11.35 -1.08
C PRO A 154 18.53 -10.14 -1.52
N ASN A 155 18.87 -10.03 -2.80
CA ASN A 155 19.64 -8.96 -3.43
C ASN A 155 18.74 -7.90 -4.11
N SER A 156 17.42 -7.95 -3.91
CA SER A 156 16.53 -6.83 -4.23
C SER A 156 16.53 -5.83 -3.07
N TYR A 157 16.89 -4.57 -3.33
CA TYR A 157 17.00 -3.53 -2.30
C TYR A 157 15.97 -2.40 -2.45
N GLY A 158 15.42 -2.20 -3.65
CA GLY A 158 14.54 -1.08 -3.96
C GLY A 158 13.18 -1.19 -3.27
N PHE A 159 12.67 -0.09 -2.72
CA PHE A 159 11.31 0.05 -2.17
C PHE A 159 10.90 -0.93 -1.04
N ARG A 160 11.84 -1.69 -0.50
CA ARG A 160 11.62 -2.63 0.60
C ARG A 160 11.80 -1.99 1.97
N LYS A 161 11.12 -2.56 2.96
CA LYS A 161 11.27 -2.12 4.35
C LYS A 161 12.60 -2.60 4.90
N ASN A 162 13.28 -1.73 5.65
CA ASN A 162 14.57 -2.02 6.30
C ASN A 162 15.67 -2.44 5.30
N ARG A 163 15.56 -2.00 4.04
CA ARG A 163 16.61 -2.08 3.02
C ARG A 163 16.88 -0.67 2.52
N SER A 164 18.15 -0.41 2.20
CA SER A 164 18.63 0.90 1.79
C SER A 164 19.64 0.78 0.65
N THR A 165 19.97 1.92 0.04
CA THR A 165 21.05 1.98 -0.96
C THR A 165 22.41 1.61 -0.35
N ALA A 166 22.61 1.81 0.95
CA ALA A 166 23.83 1.38 1.65
C ALA A 166 23.99 -0.14 1.69
N ASP A 167 22.89 -0.88 1.82
CA ASP A 167 22.91 -2.34 1.77
C ASP A 167 23.31 -2.83 0.37
N ALA A 168 22.77 -2.20 -0.69
CA ALA A 168 23.13 -2.50 -2.07
C ALA A 168 24.62 -2.23 -2.36
N MET A 169 25.14 -1.08 -1.91
CA MET A 169 26.57 -0.75 -2.02
C MET A 169 27.45 -1.75 -1.27
N SER A 170 27.03 -2.16 -0.06
CA SER A 170 27.76 -3.14 0.73
C SER A 170 27.80 -4.50 0.04
N GLN A 171 26.70 -4.92 -0.59
CA GLN A 171 26.66 -6.17 -1.36
C GLN A 171 27.57 -6.11 -2.58
N ILE A 172 27.56 -5.01 -3.33
CA ILE A 172 28.48 -4.78 -4.45
C ILE A 172 29.94 -4.90 -3.96
N PHE A 173 30.28 -4.24 -2.84
CA PHE A 173 31.61 -4.31 -2.26
C PHE A 173 32.02 -5.75 -1.91
N ILE A 174 31.15 -6.52 -1.27
CA ILE A 174 31.43 -7.94 -0.92
C ILE A 174 31.69 -8.78 -2.18
N LEU A 175 30.93 -8.53 -3.26
CA LEU A 175 31.04 -9.26 -4.53
C LEU A 175 32.27 -8.89 -5.35
N THR A 176 32.82 -7.68 -5.20
CA THR A 176 33.94 -7.18 -6.02
C THR A 176 35.28 -7.12 -5.30
N SER A 177 35.31 -7.18 -3.96
CA SER A 177 36.53 -6.99 -3.16
C SER A 177 37.41 -8.23 -2.98
N ARG A 178 36.95 -9.43 -3.35
CA ARG A 178 37.70 -10.69 -3.12
C ARG A 178 38.66 -11.01 -4.25
N LYS A 179 39.75 -11.72 -3.95
CA LYS A 179 40.65 -12.27 -4.98
C LYS A 179 39.87 -13.26 -5.86
N GLY A 180 39.83 -13.01 -7.17
CA GLY A 180 39.03 -13.80 -8.12
C GLY A 180 37.61 -13.28 -8.37
N SER A 181 37.25 -12.10 -7.84
CA SER A 181 35.96 -11.45 -8.13
C SER A 181 35.81 -11.07 -9.60
N ALA A 182 34.56 -10.91 -10.04
CA ALA A 182 34.24 -10.43 -11.38
C ALA A 182 34.89 -9.06 -11.63
N ARG A 183 35.56 -8.93 -12.78
CA ARG A 183 36.24 -7.68 -13.20
C ARG A 183 35.34 -6.74 -13.99
N TRP A 184 34.21 -7.25 -14.46
CA TRP A 184 33.28 -6.54 -15.34
C TRP A 184 31.90 -6.52 -14.68
N VAL A 185 31.23 -5.37 -14.79
CA VAL A 185 29.85 -5.17 -14.34
C VAL A 185 29.03 -4.80 -15.56
N LEU A 186 27.89 -5.47 -15.73
CA LEU A 186 26.90 -5.07 -16.71
C LEU A 186 25.97 -4.05 -16.05
N ASP A 187 25.99 -2.82 -16.55
CA ASP A 187 25.03 -1.79 -16.19
C ASP A 187 23.82 -1.90 -17.13
N ALA A 188 22.63 -2.12 -16.56
CA ALA A 188 21.39 -2.32 -17.30
C ALA A 188 20.23 -1.58 -16.61
N ASP A 189 19.41 -0.91 -17.41
CA ASP A 189 18.21 -0.21 -16.95
C ASP A 189 17.02 -0.56 -17.86
N ILE A 190 15.80 -0.53 -17.30
CA ILE A 190 14.58 -0.87 -18.02
C ILE A 190 13.90 0.40 -18.50
N GLU A 191 13.86 0.59 -19.82
CA GLU A 191 13.18 1.74 -20.42
C GLU A 191 11.67 1.71 -20.17
N GLY A 192 11.12 2.83 -19.70
CA GLY A 192 9.67 3.00 -19.55
C GLY A 192 9.04 2.01 -18.58
N PHE A 193 9.79 1.51 -17.59
CA PHE A 193 9.35 0.44 -16.68
C PHE A 193 7.91 0.62 -16.17
N PHE A 194 7.57 1.78 -15.60
CA PHE A 194 6.22 2.02 -15.07
C PHE A 194 5.17 2.22 -16.14
N ASP A 195 5.54 2.65 -17.35
CA ASP A 195 4.61 2.97 -18.42
C ASP A 195 4.19 1.72 -19.22
N ASN A 196 5.02 0.67 -19.20
CA ASN A 196 4.87 -0.52 -20.07
C ASN A 196 4.45 -1.81 -19.33
N ILE A 197 4.13 -1.76 -18.03
CA ILE A 197 3.72 -2.95 -17.27
C ILE A 197 2.39 -3.50 -17.79
N ASN A 198 2.38 -4.80 -18.11
CA ASN A 198 1.19 -5.52 -18.55
C ASN A 198 0.21 -5.75 -17.37
N HIS A 199 -1.04 -5.32 -17.55
CA HIS A 199 -2.08 -5.40 -16.51
C HIS A 199 -2.50 -6.83 -16.20
N ASP A 200 -2.59 -7.71 -17.21
CA ASP A 200 -3.01 -9.09 -17.01
C ASP A 200 -1.93 -9.87 -16.25
N TRP A 201 -0.65 -9.65 -16.59
CA TRP A 201 0.47 -10.19 -15.82
C TRP A 201 0.40 -9.76 -14.35
N MET A 202 0.15 -8.47 -14.07
CA MET A 202 0.01 -7.98 -12.68
C MET A 202 -1.15 -8.66 -11.95
N LEU A 203 -2.28 -8.85 -12.63
CA LEU A 203 -3.46 -9.46 -12.03
C LEU A 203 -3.26 -10.95 -11.71
N ASP A 204 -2.38 -11.63 -12.45
CA ASP A 204 -2.12 -13.05 -12.25
C ASP A 204 -1.01 -13.34 -11.25
N ASN A 205 0.01 -12.48 -11.19
CA ASN A 205 1.19 -12.70 -10.35
C ASN A 205 1.12 -11.98 -8.99
N ILE A 206 0.37 -10.87 -8.87
CA ILE A 206 0.26 -10.18 -7.59
C ILE A 206 -0.75 -10.89 -6.70
N GLY A 207 -0.27 -11.46 -5.60
CA GLY A 207 -1.03 -12.20 -4.59
C GLY A 207 -1.94 -11.31 -3.72
N MET A 208 -2.78 -10.48 -4.33
CA MET A 208 -3.76 -9.64 -3.64
C MET A 208 -5.18 -9.79 -4.21
N ASP A 209 -6.11 -9.00 -3.70
CA ASP A 209 -7.48 -8.98 -4.21
C ASP A 209 -7.53 -8.44 -5.66
N LYS A 210 -7.62 -9.35 -6.64
CA LYS A 210 -7.69 -9.04 -8.07
C LYS A 210 -8.79 -8.03 -8.42
N SER A 211 -9.91 -8.04 -7.68
CA SER A 211 -11.03 -7.12 -7.94
C SER A 211 -10.71 -5.68 -7.56
N ILE A 212 -9.85 -5.48 -6.56
CA ILE A 212 -9.38 -4.16 -6.15
C ILE A 212 -8.24 -3.71 -7.07
N LEU A 213 -7.28 -4.58 -7.34
CA LEU A 213 -6.15 -4.27 -8.22
C LEU A 213 -6.62 -3.86 -9.61
N ARG A 214 -7.56 -4.62 -10.21
CA ARG A 214 -8.13 -4.29 -11.52
C ARG A 214 -8.79 -2.91 -11.55
N LYS A 215 -9.45 -2.50 -10.45
CA LYS A 215 -10.08 -1.18 -10.36
C LYS A 215 -9.04 -0.06 -10.36
N TRP A 216 -7.90 -0.25 -9.71
CA TRP A 216 -6.82 0.75 -9.72
C TRP A 216 -6.12 0.84 -11.06
N LEU A 217 -5.83 -0.29 -11.70
CA LEU A 217 -5.21 -0.31 -13.03
C LEU A 217 -6.08 0.39 -14.07
N LYS A 218 -7.41 0.26 -13.96
CA LYS A 218 -8.40 0.86 -14.88
C LYS A 218 -8.96 2.22 -14.46
N SER A 219 -8.48 2.85 -13.37
CA SER A 219 -9.09 4.08 -12.87
C SER A 219 -8.85 5.31 -13.76
N GLY A 220 -7.89 5.24 -14.69
CA GLY A 220 -7.54 6.34 -15.59
C GLY A 220 -6.85 7.50 -14.88
N VAL A 221 -6.49 8.51 -15.66
CA VAL A 221 -5.86 9.75 -15.17
C VAL A 221 -6.55 10.96 -15.78
N VAL A 222 -6.90 11.94 -14.94
CA VAL A 222 -7.36 13.25 -15.40
C VAL A 222 -6.14 14.14 -15.63
N ASP A 223 -5.97 14.58 -16.87
CA ASP A 223 -4.98 15.56 -17.29
C ASP A 223 -5.66 16.71 -18.04
N ARG A 224 -5.36 17.96 -17.66
CA ARG A 224 -5.98 19.18 -18.23
C ARG A 224 -7.51 19.10 -18.41
N LYS A 225 -8.22 18.54 -17.41
CA LYS A 225 -9.68 18.29 -17.38
C LYS A 225 -10.20 17.20 -18.35
N GLN A 226 -9.33 16.51 -19.05
CA GLN A 226 -9.68 15.36 -19.89
C GLN A 226 -9.37 14.06 -19.15
N LEU A 227 -10.27 13.09 -19.26
CA LEU A 227 -10.04 11.75 -18.72
C LEU A 227 -9.30 10.92 -19.76
N LEU A 228 -8.08 10.49 -19.42
CA LEU A 228 -7.28 9.59 -20.22
C LEU A 228 -7.40 8.17 -19.64
N ALA A 229 -7.73 7.21 -20.50
CA ALA A 229 -7.74 5.80 -20.14
C ALA A 229 -6.31 5.29 -19.95
N THR A 230 -6.10 4.45 -18.94
CA THR A 230 -4.82 3.75 -18.72
C THR A 230 -4.92 2.37 -19.35
N THR A 231 -4.31 2.18 -20.52
CA THR A 231 -4.30 0.89 -21.25
C THR A 231 -3.09 0.02 -20.91
N ALA A 232 -1.99 0.63 -20.47
CA ALA A 232 -0.78 -0.05 -20.00
C ALA A 232 -0.12 0.75 -18.87
N GLY A 233 0.77 0.10 -18.15
CA GLY A 233 1.55 0.73 -17.08
C GLY A 233 0.77 0.95 -15.78
N THR A 234 1.48 1.46 -14.79
CA THR A 234 0.93 1.81 -13.49
C THR A 234 1.10 3.31 -13.24
N PRO A 235 0.04 4.02 -12.80
CA PRO A 235 0.17 5.44 -12.51
C PRO A 235 1.21 5.68 -11.41
N GLN A 236 2.28 6.39 -11.75
CA GLN A 236 3.31 6.81 -10.79
C GLN A 236 2.66 7.72 -9.73
N GLY A 237 2.76 7.35 -8.45
CA GLY A 237 2.21 8.14 -7.34
C GLY A 237 1.20 7.40 -6.45
N GLY A 238 0.81 6.18 -6.80
CA GLY A 238 0.12 5.27 -5.89
C GLY A 238 1.06 4.73 -4.80
N ILE A 239 0.59 4.64 -3.56
CA ILE A 239 1.39 4.11 -2.43
C ILE A 239 1.75 2.64 -2.64
N ILE A 240 0.86 1.91 -3.31
CA ILE A 240 1.04 0.48 -3.60
C ILE A 240 1.90 0.23 -4.84
N THR A 241 2.08 1.24 -5.71
CA THR A 241 2.74 1.09 -7.01
C THR A 241 4.16 0.56 -6.88
N PRO A 242 5.10 1.20 -6.15
CA PRO A 242 6.49 0.72 -6.12
C PRO A 242 6.66 -0.70 -5.54
N PRO A 243 5.99 -1.08 -4.44
CA PRO A 243 6.04 -2.46 -3.94
C PRO A 243 5.43 -3.50 -4.90
N THR A 244 4.35 -3.17 -5.61
CA THR A 244 3.76 -4.13 -6.57
C THR A 244 4.59 -4.32 -7.82
N THR A 245 5.35 -3.31 -8.24
CA THR A 245 6.24 -3.40 -9.39
C THR A 245 7.56 -4.10 -9.08
N GLU A 246 7.93 -4.24 -7.81
CA GLU A 246 9.09 -5.10 -7.46
C GLU A 246 8.87 -6.54 -7.94
N GLN A 247 7.65 -7.08 -7.80
CA GLN A 247 7.34 -8.43 -8.29
C GLN A 247 7.43 -8.57 -9.80
N THR A 248 7.23 -7.49 -10.57
CA THR A 248 7.33 -7.52 -12.03
C THR A 248 8.77 -7.46 -12.54
N ALA A 249 9.73 -7.12 -11.66
CA ALA A 249 11.13 -6.89 -12.00
C ALA A 249 12.04 -8.10 -11.70
N VAL A 250 11.48 -9.16 -11.11
CA VAL A 250 12.15 -10.44 -10.80
C VAL A 250 11.57 -11.52 -11.70
#